data_AF-B9TKD4-F1
#
_entry.id   AF-B9TKD4-F1
#
_cell.length_a   1.000
_cell.length_b   1.000
_cell.length_c   1.000
_cell.angle_alpha   90.00
_cell.angle_beta   90.00
_cell.angle_gamma   90.00
#
_symmetry.space_group_name_H-M   'P 1'
#
loop_
_entity.id
_entity.type
_entity.pdbx_description
1 polymer ?
#
loop_
_entity_poly.entity_id
_entity_poly.type
_entity_poly.pdbx_seq_one_letter_code
_entity_poly.pdbx_strand_id
1 'polypeptide(L)'
;MVYTGANDGMVHAFNGALTGTDAGIEQFAYIPSLLFGGSNSAGNDGLLAKLGNPYYQHRFYVDATPYTFDIDFKSAGGTFTTTSAATSDWRTVLIGGLGKGGKGFYALDVTNPASMNTEAKAAAKVLWEFTDSDMGYSYGAPVVVKTRKYGWVAILTSGYNGGGTSSYLYIVNPTNGQLLQKIATPSESEGMAQAAAYVQDFTDGTADAVYAGDLNGQMWRFDLTLAKGSTANYPAPTLIAKFTDGSDRAQPVTTQPLIEIQPLSKKRFVLVGTGRLLDSSDIQSSQQQSYYAVIDGTASAFSSGTFPIVRNDLQAVTNLTEGIALSATGRGWYTDLGVTSNVGWRVINASTSNSGVVAFSTLQTTGDA
;
A
#
# COMPACT_ATOMS: atom_id res chain seq x y z
N MET A 1 -15.74 -14.85 8.53
CA MET A 1 -15.59 -13.61 9.32
C MET A 1 -15.47 -12.44 8.36
N VAL A 2 -15.98 -11.28 8.75
CA VAL A 2 -15.76 -9.99 8.06
C VAL A 2 -15.12 -9.06 9.09
N TYR A 3 -14.05 -8.36 8.70
CA TYR A 3 -13.33 -7.45 9.58
C TYR A 3 -13.43 -6.03 9.06
N THR A 4 -13.67 -5.07 9.95
CA THR A 4 -13.75 -3.65 9.59
C THR A 4 -13.12 -2.80 10.67
N GLY A 5 -12.32 -1.81 10.25
CA GLY A 5 -11.95 -0.70 11.11
C GLY A 5 -13.14 0.23 11.36
N ALA A 6 -13.17 0.88 12.51
CA ALA A 6 -14.16 1.88 12.85
C ALA A 6 -13.55 3.07 13.62
N ASN A 7 -14.21 4.23 13.47
CA ASN A 7 -13.80 5.49 14.10
C ASN A 7 -14.25 5.63 15.56
N ASP A 8 -14.70 4.54 16.18
CA ASP A 8 -14.72 4.36 17.64
C ASP A 8 -13.40 3.78 18.19
N GLY A 9 -12.43 3.54 17.28
CA GLY A 9 -11.09 3.08 17.61
C GLY A 9 -10.93 1.57 17.64
N MET A 10 -11.95 0.82 17.22
CA MET A 10 -11.92 -0.63 17.17
C MET A 10 -11.74 -1.17 15.76
N VAL A 11 -11.21 -2.38 15.69
CA VAL A 11 -11.41 -3.31 14.60
C VAL A 11 -12.46 -4.29 15.06
N HIS A 12 -13.57 -4.36 14.34
CA HIS A 12 -14.68 -5.26 14.62
C HIS A 12 -14.58 -6.51 13.76
N ALA A 13 -14.91 -7.66 14.34
CA ALA A 13 -14.98 -8.94 13.65
C ALA A 13 -16.41 -9.48 13.69
N PHE A 14 -17.07 -9.53 12.54
CA PHE A 14 -18.45 -10.01 12.40
C PHE A 14 -18.51 -11.42 11.81
N ASN A 15 -19.53 -12.17 12.21
CA ASN A 15 -19.89 -13.40 11.52
C ASN A 15 -20.42 -13.06 10.12
N GLY A 16 -19.68 -13.47 9.09
CA GLY A 16 -19.99 -13.20 7.69
C GLY A 16 -21.01 -14.14 7.06
N ALA A 17 -21.70 -14.98 7.84
CA ALA A 17 -22.80 -15.79 7.33
C ALA A 17 -23.88 -14.89 6.72
N LEU A 18 -24.44 -15.30 5.57
CA LEU A 18 -25.49 -14.53 4.87
C LEU A 18 -26.87 -14.75 5.49
N THR A 19 -27.05 -15.84 6.24
CA THR A 19 -28.32 -16.26 6.86
C THR A 19 -28.05 -16.96 8.19
N GLY A 20 -29.11 -17.17 8.98
CA GLY A 20 -29.03 -17.79 10.32
C GLY A 20 -29.10 -16.76 11.44
N THR A 21 -29.32 -17.23 12.67
CA THR A 21 -29.45 -16.35 13.86
C THR A 21 -28.17 -15.60 14.19
N ASP A 22 -27.02 -16.15 13.81
CA ASP A 22 -25.72 -15.61 14.16
C ASP A 22 -25.10 -14.77 13.02
N ALA A 23 -25.79 -14.62 11.89
CA ALA A 23 -25.35 -13.79 10.77
C ALA A 23 -25.25 -12.32 11.18
N GLY A 24 -24.11 -11.68 10.90
CA GLY A 24 -23.86 -10.29 11.26
C GLY A 24 -23.59 -10.03 12.74
N ILE A 25 -23.62 -11.06 13.60
CA ILE A 25 -23.28 -10.89 15.03
C ILE A 25 -21.77 -10.64 15.17
N GLU A 26 -21.41 -9.60 15.91
CA GLU A 26 -20.04 -9.30 16.31
C GLU A 26 -19.49 -10.40 17.22
N GLN A 27 -18.30 -10.91 16.88
CA GLN A 27 -17.63 -12.00 17.61
C GLN A 27 -16.57 -11.47 18.57
N PHE A 28 -15.82 -10.45 18.17
CA PHE A 28 -14.87 -9.74 19.01
C PHE A 28 -14.53 -8.37 18.40
N ALA A 29 -13.96 -7.51 19.24
CA ALA A 29 -13.33 -6.26 18.82
C ALA A 29 -11.89 -6.19 19.34
N TYR A 30 -11.02 -5.50 18.61
CA TYR A 30 -9.65 -5.20 19.01
C TYR A 30 -9.42 -3.69 19.00
N ILE A 31 -8.84 -3.14 20.05
CA ILE A 31 -8.46 -1.73 20.12
C ILE A 31 -6.93 -1.65 20.07
N PRO A 32 -6.34 -1.06 19.01
CA PRO A 32 -4.90 -0.88 18.93
C PRO A 32 -4.34 -0.03 20.08
N SER A 33 -3.23 -0.47 20.70
CA SER A 33 -2.57 0.26 21.79
C SER A 33 -2.06 1.63 21.33
N LEU A 34 -1.76 1.74 20.03
CA LEU A 34 -1.44 2.97 19.29
C LEU A 34 -2.46 4.11 19.52
N LEU A 35 -3.71 3.81 19.89
CA LEU A 35 -4.77 4.79 20.13
C LEU A 35 -4.91 5.23 21.60
N PHE A 36 -4.22 4.59 22.55
CA PHE A 36 -4.33 4.94 23.96
C PHE A 36 -3.42 6.11 24.37
N GLY A 37 -2.42 6.47 23.55
CA GLY A 37 -1.48 7.57 23.84
C GLY A 37 -0.52 7.26 25.00
N GLY A 38 0.75 7.65 24.85
CA GLY A 38 1.72 7.58 25.94
C GLY A 38 1.41 8.60 27.04
N SER A 39 1.49 8.20 28.30
CA SER A 39 1.10 8.94 29.51
C SER A 39 1.85 10.25 29.83
N ASN A 40 2.66 10.80 28.93
CA ASN A 40 3.71 11.76 29.31
C ASN A 40 3.56 13.18 28.70
N SER A 41 2.34 13.63 28.42
CA SER A 41 2.10 15.05 28.15
C SER A 41 0.82 15.50 28.83
N ALA A 42 0.96 16.28 29.89
CA ALA A 42 -0.14 16.90 30.62
C ALA A 42 -1.02 17.69 29.64
N GLY A 43 -2.18 17.15 29.28
CA GLY A 43 -3.15 17.75 28.36
C GLY A 43 -3.75 16.81 27.30
N ASN A 44 -3.18 15.62 27.09
CA ASN A 44 -3.70 14.63 26.16
C ASN A 44 -4.30 13.43 26.92
N ASP A 45 -5.59 13.49 27.24
CA ASP A 45 -6.35 12.24 27.40
C ASP A 45 -6.09 11.43 26.12
N GLY A 46 -5.74 10.13 26.26
CA GLY A 46 -5.47 9.24 25.13
C GLY A 46 -6.47 9.42 23.99
N LEU A 47 -6.10 9.15 22.73
CA LEU A 47 -6.97 9.48 21.59
C LEU A 47 -8.40 8.99 21.83
N LEU A 48 -8.58 7.79 22.40
CA LEU A 48 -9.87 7.20 22.73
C LEU A 48 -10.66 7.95 23.81
N ALA A 49 -10.00 8.54 24.80
CA ALA A 49 -10.68 9.29 25.86
C ALA A 49 -11.40 10.54 25.33
N LYS A 50 -11.02 11.03 24.13
CA LYS A 50 -11.73 12.12 23.45
C LYS A 50 -13.14 11.73 22.97
N LEU A 51 -13.43 10.45 22.78
CA LEU A 51 -14.78 9.97 22.40
C LEU A 51 -15.83 10.29 23.49
N GLY A 52 -15.42 10.38 24.76
CA GLY A 52 -16.30 10.76 25.87
C GLY A 52 -16.48 12.27 26.07
N ASN A 53 -15.86 13.11 25.25
CA ASN A 53 -15.92 14.57 25.41
C ASN A 53 -17.25 15.13 24.86
N PRO A 54 -18.07 15.86 25.65
CA PRO A 54 -19.29 16.51 25.17
C PRO A 54 -19.07 17.52 24.02
N TYR A 55 -17.85 18.04 23.88
CA TYR A 55 -17.42 18.94 22.81
C TYR A 55 -16.55 18.22 21.76
N TYR A 56 -16.79 16.92 21.53
CA TYR A 56 -16.05 16.12 20.57
C TYR A 56 -16.07 16.77 19.18
N GLN A 57 -14.87 17.00 18.64
CA GLN A 57 -14.66 17.28 17.23
C GLN A 57 -14.21 15.99 16.56
N HIS A 58 -14.82 15.67 15.42
CA HIS A 58 -14.57 14.42 14.74
C HIS A 58 -13.08 14.19 14.49
N ARG A 59 -12.61 13.00 14.88
CA ARG A 59 -11.27 12.49 14.65
C ARG A 59 -11.38 11.10 14.05
N PHE A 60 -10.40 10.79 13.23
CA PHE A 60 -10.24 9.45 12.71
C PHE A 60 -9.48 8.60 13.73
N TYR A 61 -9.73 7.29 13.74
CA TYR A 61 -9.09 6.33 14.64
C TYR A 61 -8.58 5.12 13.86
N VAL A 62 -9.36 4.03 13.76
CA VAL A 62 -9.05 2.92 12.85
C VAL A 62 -9.78 3.17 11.54
N ASP A 63 -9.15 3.91 10.65
CA ASP A 63 -9.78 4.41 9.43
C ASP A 63 -9.31 3.69 8.15
N ALA A 64 -8.26 2.86 8.24
CA ALA A 64 -7.83 2.04 7.11
C ALA A 64 -8.54 0.67 7.12
N THR A 65 -8.84 0.17 5.92
CA THR A 65 -9.35 -1.19 5.72
C THR A 65 -8.28 -2.20 6.14
N PRO A 66 -8.57 -3.14 7.05
CA PRO A 66 -7.66 -4.24 7.35
C PRO A 66 -7.67 -5.29 6.23
N TYR A 67 -6.54 -5.96 6.03
CA TYR A 67 -6.36 -7.01 5.03
C TYR A 67 -5.96 -8.32 5.69
N THR A 68 -6.37 -9.44 5.12
CA THR A 68 -6.02 -10.79 5.60
C THR A 68 -5.05 -11.47 4.64
N PHE A 69 -4.03 -12.13 5.17
CA PHE A 69 -2.99 -12.82 4.40
C PHE A 69 -2.71 -14.19 5.00
N ASP A 70 -2.50 -15.19 4.14
CA ASP A 70 -2.01 -16.50 4.59
C ASP A 70 -0.48 -16.51 4.57
N ILE A 71 0.12 -16.90 5.71
CA ILE A 71 1.56 -16.81 5.96
C ILE A 71 2.03 -18.12 6.58
N ASP A 72 3.10 -18.70 6.04
CA ASP A 72 3.78 -19.83 6.68
C ASP A 72 4.81 -19.31 7.70
N PHE A 73 4.49 -19.42 8.99
CA PHE A 73 5.31 -18.89 10.08
C PHE A 73 6.67 -19.59 10.20
N LYS A 74 6.80 -20.79 9.64
CA LYS A 74 8.08 -21.52 9.59
C LYS A 74 8.96 -21.12 8.39
N SER A 75 8.46 -20.24 7.53
CA SER A 75 9.19 -19.70 6.38
C SER A 75 9.05 -18.18 6.31
N ALA A 76 9.20 -17.50 7.45
CA ALA A 76 8.97 -16.07 7.62
C ALA A 76 10.12 -15.37 8.36
N GLY A 77 10.31 -14.09 8.08
CA GLY A 77 11.23 -13.22 8.82
C GLY A 77 12.70 -13.67 8.88
N GLY A 78 13.19 -14.34 7.83
CA GLY A 78 14.54 -14.89 7.76
C GLY A 78 14.68 -16.32 8.29
N THR A 79 13.60 -16.90 8.83
CA THR A 79 13.56 -18.30 9.25
C THR A 79 13.05 -19.17 8.10
N PHE A 80 13.71 -20.33 7.87
CA PHE A 80 13.37 -21.25 6.78
C PHE A 80 13.39 -22.70 7.26
N THR A 81 12.42 -23.07 8.08
CA THR A 81 12.29 -24.42 8.67
C THR A 81 11.22 -25.28 8.00
N THR A 82 10.44 -24.73 7.07
CA THR A 82 9.52 -25.51 6.23
C THR A 82 10.28 -26.43 5.29
N THR A 83 10.04 -27.73 5.40
CA THR A 83 10.68 -28.78 4.59
C THR A 83 9.68 -29.55 3.73
N SER A 84 8.38 -29.48 4.05
CA SER A 84 7.28 -30.05 3.28
C SER A 84 5.97 -29.36 3.65
N ALA A 85 4.90 -29.65 2.92
CA ALA A 85 3.55 -29.18 3.30
C ALA A 85 3.16 -29.61 4.73
N ALA A 86 3.54 -30.82 5.15
CA ALA A 86 3.23 -31.35 6.47
C ALA A 86 3.98 -30.65 7.62
N THR A 87 5.11 -29.99 7.33
CA THR A 87 5.90 -29.28 8.34
C THR A 87 5.65 -27.78 8.36
N SER A 88 4.84 -27.23 7.45
CA SER A 88 4.44 -25.82 7.43
C SER A 88 3.62 -25.41 8.66
N ASP A 89 3.58 -24.11 8.96
CA ASP A 89 2.71 -23.50 9.99
C ASP A 89 1.94 -22.34 9.35
N TRP A 90 0.98 -22.67 8.50
CA TRP A 90 0.13 -21.68 7.83
C TRP A 90 -0.83 -21.02 8.81
N ARG A 91 -0.85 -19.70 8.79
CA ARG A 91 -1.72 -18.82 9.58
C ARG A 91 -2.39 -17.81 8.68
N THR A 92 -3.63 -17.47 8.99
CA THR A 92 -4.31 -16.31 8.42
C THR A 92 -4.07 -15.13 9.36
N VAL A 93 -3.33 -14.13 8.89
CA VAL A 93 -2.97 -12.93 9.64
C VAL A 93 -3.76 -11.74 9.10
N LEU A 94 -4.45 -11.04 9.98
CA LEU A 94 -5.08 -9.76 9.69
C LEU A 94 -4.10 -8.64 10.01
N ILE A 95 -3.78 -7.78 9.03
CA ILE A 95 -2.93 -6.60 9.20
C ILE A 95 -3.73 -5.37 8.81
N GLY A 96 -3.73 -4.34 9.65
CA GLY A 96 -4.38 -3.07 9.36
C GLY A 96 -3.53 -1.88 9.76
N GLY A 97 -3.79 -0.76 9.11
CA GLY A 97 -3.29 0.56 9.52
C GLY A 97 -4.37 1.35 10.26
N LEU A 98 -4.01 2.53 10.72
CA LEU A 98 -4.93 3.50 11.32
C LEU A 98 -5.48 4.54 10.32
N GLY A 99 -5.04 4.51 9.06
CA GLY A 99 -5.44 5.52 8.06
C GLY A 99 -5.13 6.94 8.55
N LYS A 100 -6.12 7.84 8.50
CA LYS A 100 -6.01 9.22 9.01
C LYS A 100 -5.96 9.30 10.54
N GLY A 101 -6.27 8.22 11.26
CA GLY A 101 -6.37 8.23 12.71
C GLY A 101 -5.04 8.03 13.46
N GLY A 102 -4.00 7.58 12.79
CA GLY A 102 -2.70 7.43 13.44
C GLY A 102 -1.58 6.92 12.55
N LYS A 103 -0.40 6.77 13.17
CA LYS A 103 0.85 6.43 12.52
C LYS A 103 1.33 5.06 13.01
N GLY A 104 0.83 4.00 12.39
CA GLY A 104 1.21 2.65 12.75
C GLY A 104 0.34 1.58 12.13
N PHE A 105 0.80 0.35 12.27
CA PHE A 105 0.11 -0.85 11.82
C PHE A 105 -0.01 -1.83 12.98
N TYR A 106 -0.99 -2.72 12.91
CA TYR A 106 -1.18 -3.81 13.86
C TYR A 106 -1.42 -5.12 13.11
N ALA A 107 -1.17 -6.25 13.77
CA ALA A 107 -1.46 -7.57 13.22
C ALA A 107 -2.05 -8.54 14.26
N LEU A 108 -3.02 -9.33 13.80
CA LEU A 108 -3.73 -10.35 14.58
C LEU A 108 -3.68 -11.71 13.88
N ASP A 109 -3.44 -12.81 14.61
CA ASP A 109 -3.65 -14.18 14.11
C ASP A 109 -5.14 -14.50 14.13
N VAL A 110 -5.78 -14.46 12.96
CA VAL A 110 -7.20 -14.74 12.77
C VAL A 110 -7.47 -16.12 12.14
N THR A 111 -6.52 -17.05 12.26
CA THR A 111 -6.63 -18.40 11.68
C THR A 111 -7.84 -19.17 12.22
N ASN A 112 -8.14 -19.03 13.52
CA ASN A 112 -9.26 -19.71 14.16
C ASN A 112 -10.03 -18.74 15.08
N PRO A 113 -10.89 -17.88 14.54
CA PRO A 113 -11.62 -16.86 15.31
C PRO A 113 -12.62 -17.51 16.28
N ALA A 114 -13.16 -18.69 15.97
CA ALA A 114 -14.05 -19.43 16.86
C ALA A 114 -13.37 -19.84 18.19
N SER A 115 -12.03 -19.90 18.22
CA SER A 115 -11.27 -20.17 19.45
C SER A 115 -11.12 -18.95 20.37
N MET A 116 -11.42 -17.74 19.89
CA MET A 116 -11.28 -16.48 20.63
C MET A 116 -12.49 -16.19 21.53
N ASN A 117 -12.90 -17.15 22.36
CA ASN A 117 -14.12 -17.07 23.15
C ASN A 117 -13.94 -16.50 24.58
N THR A 118 -12.75 -15.99 24.90
CA THR A 118 -12.47 -15.23 26.12
C THR A 118 -11.48 -14.11 25.80
N GLU A 119 -11.47 -13.06 26.61
CA GLU A 119 -10.53 -11.93 26.45
C GLU A 119 -9.07 -12.41 26.44
N ALA A 120 -8.68 -13.29 27.37
CA ALA A 120 -7.32 -13.83 27.42
C ALA A 120 -6.92 -14.59 26.14
N LYS A 121 -7.87 -15.33 25.52
CA LYS A 121 -7.61 -16.03 24.26
C LYS A 121 -7.55 -15.07 23.08
N ALA A 122 -8.37 -14.02 23.05
CA ALA A 122 -8.31 -12.98 22.04
C ALA A 122 -7.00 -12.16 22.15
N ALA A 123 -6.61 -11.79 23.36
CA ALA A 123 -5.35 -11.08 23.62
C ALA A 123 -4.12 -11.88 23.17
N ALA A 124 -4.13 -13.21 23.35
CA ALA A 124 -3.08 -14.10 22.86
C ALA A 124 -2.97 -14.19 21.32
N LYS A 125 -3.90 -13.57 20.58
CA LYS A 125 -3.93 -13.53 19.12
C LYS A 125 -3.41 -12.21 18.56
N VAL A 126 -3.13 -11.23 19.40
CA VAL A 126 -2.41 -10.02 19.00
C VAL A 126 -0.96 -10.41 18.73
N LEU A 127 -0.51 -10.22 17.49
CA LEU A 127 0.85 -10.58 17.09
C LEU A 127 1.82 -9.43 17.39
N TRP A 128 1.48 -8.22 16.92
CA TRP A 128 2.34 -7.06 17.05
C TRP A 128 1.62 -5.77 16.70
N GLU A 129 2.19 -4.66 17.15
CA GLU A 129 1.95 -3.32 16.63
C GLU A 129 3.30 -2.72 16.20
N PHE A 130 3.30 -2.00 15.09
CA PHE A 130 4.49 -1.44 14.48
C PHE A 130 4.34 0.06 14.25
N THR A 131 5.35 0.82 14.66
CA THR A 131 5.50 2.25 14.37
C THR A 131 6.98 2.59 14.28
N ASP A 132 7.31 3.72 13.66
CA ASP A 132 8.67 4.23 13.47
C ASP A 132 8.63 5.77 13.50
N SER A 133 9.72 6.42 13.89
CA SER A 133 9.79 7.89 13.97
C SER A 133 9.55 8.58 12.63
N ASP A 134 9.89 7.93 11.51
CA ASP A 134 9.68 8.46 10.16
C ASP A 134 8.34 8.03 9.56
N MET A 135 7.54 7.26 10.29
CA MET A 135 6.22 6.84 9.84
C MET A 135 5.21 8.01 9.91
N GLY A 136 4.42 8.11 8.86
CA GLY A 136 3.28 8.99 8.69
C GLY A 136 1.96 8.25 8.90
N TYR A 137 0.87 8.90 8.52
CA TYR A 137 -0.46 8.31 8.52
C TYR A 137 -0.52 7.10 7.60
N SER A 138 -0.90 5.96 8.17
CA SER A 138 -0.88 4.63 7.54
C SER A 138 -2.06 4.42 6.58
N TYR A 139 -2.13 5.22 5.52
CA TYR A 139 -3.09 5.06 4.42
C TYR A 139 -2.75 3.87 3.50
N GLY A 140 -1.49 3.45 3.48
CA GLY A 140 -1.03 2.37 2.63
C GLY A 140 -1.59 1.02 3.04
N ALA A 141 -2.08 0.25 2.08
CA ALA A 141 -2.40 -1.15 2.33
C ALA A 141 -1.09 -1.93 2.61
N PRO A 142 -1.05 -2.80 3.64
CA PRO A 142 0.08 -3.68 3.87
C PRO A 142 0.26 -4.64 2.68
N VAL A 143 1.50 -4.91 2.30
CA VAL A 143 1.83 -5.87 1.24
C VAL A 143 2.54 -7.06 1.86
N VAL A 144 1.89 -8.22 1.92
CA VAL A 144 2.51 -9.44 2.44
C VAL A 144 2.94 -10.33 1.28
N VAL A 145 4.24 -10.60 1.20
CA VAL A 145 4.84 -11.41 0.13
C VAL A 145 5.95 -12.30 0.66
N LYS A 146 6.25 -13.35 -0.09
CA LYS A 146 7.46 -14.14 0.11
C LYS A 146 8.63 -13.50 -0.61
N THR A 147 9.79 -13.40 0.02
CA THR A 147 11.05 -12.94 -0.57
C THR A 147 12.07 -14.06 -0.51
N ARG A 148 13.08 -14.03 -1.40
CA ARG A 148 14.18 -15.01 -1.36
C ARG A 148 15.02 -14.86 -0.08
N LYS A 149 15.29 -13.62 0.35
CA LYS A 149 16.13 -13.33 1.52
C LYS A 149 15.46 -13.69 2.85
N TYR A 150 14.20 -13.32 3.04
CA TYR A 150 13.52 -13.40 4.34
C TYR A 150 12.34 -14.38 4.40
N GLY A 151 11.97 -15.05 3.31
CA GLY A 151 10.71 -15.77 3.25
C GLY A 151 9.55 -14.77 3.33
N TRP A 152 8.45 -15.15 3.98
CA TRP A 152 7.31 -14.26 4.19
C TRP A 152 7.69 -13.02 5.00
N VAL A 153 7.30 -11.86 4.48
CA VAL A 153 7.48 -10.53 5.09
C VAL A 153 6.22 -9.70 4.95
N ALA A 154 5.97 -8.82 5.92
CA ALA A 154 5.03 -7.73 5.78
C ALA A 154 5.79 -6.48 5.31
N ILE A 155 5.39 -5.91 4.19
CA ILE A 155 5.95 -4.69 3.63
C ILE A 155 4.98 -3.55 3.91
N LEU A 156 5.46 -2.56 4.65
CA LEU A 156 4.70 -1.38 5.04
C LEU A 156 5.35 -0.14 4.44
N THR A 157 4.56 0.81 3.99
CA THR A 157 5.06 2.08 3.47
C THR A 157 5.08 3.15 4.57
N SER A 158 5.83 4.24 4.35
CA SER A 158 5.90 5.35 5.30
C SER A 158 4.60 6.09 5.51
N GLY A 159 3.62 5.95 4.62
CA GLY A 159 2.41 6.77 4.66
C GLY A 159 2.71 8.25 4.43
N TYR A 160 1.76 9.11 4.78
CA TYR A 160 1.82 10.56 4.53
C TYR A 160 2.10 11.35 5.81
N ASN A 161 2.71 12.54 5.70
CA ASN A 161 3.09 13.39 6.84
C ASN A 161 4.01 12.65 7.84
N GLY A 162 5.03 11.96 7.32
CA GLY A 162 6.13 11.38 8.11
C GLY A 162 7.10 12.45 8.65
N GLY A 163 8.05 12.03 9.49
CA GLY A 163 9.01 12.94 10.14
C GLY A 163 10.23 13.34 9.29
N GLY A 164 10.50 12.64 8.18
CA GLY A 164 11.69 12.81 7.35
C GLY A 164 11.44 13.38 5.95
N THR A 165 12.52 13.61 5.20
CA THR A 165 12.50 14.11 3.81
C THR A 165 12.43 12.99 2.76
N SER A 166 12.55 11.75 3.20
CA SER A 166 12.44 10.56 2.35
C SER A 166 11.15 9.81 2.67
N SER A 167 10.69 9.03 1.70
CA SER A 167 9.72 7.97 1.88
C SER A 167 10.45 6.67 2.17
N TYR A 168 9.77 5.77 2.89
CA TYR A 168 10.39 4.53 3.37
C TYR A 168 9.53 3.31 3.04
N LEU A 169 10.21 2.22 2.74
CA LEU A 169 9.67 0.88 2.74
C LEU A 169 10.20 0.14 3.97
N TYR A 170 9.31 -0.32 4.84
CA TYR A 170 9.64 -1.12 6.02
C TYR A 170 9.37 -2.58 5.71
N ILE A 171 10.39 -3.41 5.81
CA ILE A 171 10.28 -4.87 5.75
C ILE A 171 10.21 -5.37 7.18
N VAL A 172 9.06 -5.89 7.57
CA VAL A 172 8.72 -6.31 8.92
C VAL A 172 8.52 -7.83 8.96
N ASN A 173 9.03 -8.45 10.03
CA ASN A 173 8.75 -9.86 10.32
C ASN A 173 7.26 -10.01 10.66
N PRO A 174 6.48 -10.75 9.86
CA PRO A 174 5.03 -10.77 9.98
C PRO A 174 4.56 -11.56 11.21
N THR A 175 5.45 -12.33 11.85
CA THR A 175 5.11 -13.16 13.01
C THR A 175 5.23 -12.41 14.34
N ASN A 176 6.07 -11.36 14.40
CA ASN A 176 6.42 -10.70 15.67
C ASN A 176 6.64 -9.17 15.56
N GLY A 177 6.49 -8.57 14.38
CA GLY A 177 6.58 -7.12 14.18
C GLY A 177 8.01 -6.57 14.16
N GLN A 178 9.04 -7.41 14.24
CA GLN A 178 10.43 -6.95 14.21
C GLN A 178 10.76 -6.31 12.85
N LEU A 179 11.32 -5.10 12.87
CA LEU A 179 11.89 -4.47 11.68
C LEU A 179 13.10 -5.27 11.18
N LEU A 180 12.99 -5.82 9.98
CA LEU A 180 14.07 -6.56 9.31
C LEU A 180 14.96 -5.62 8.50
N GLN A 181 14.33 -4.67 7.80
CA GLN A 181 15.04 -3.64 7.05
C GLN A 181 14.16 -2.41 6.81
N LYS A 182 14.75 -1.22 6.92
CA LYS A 182 14.16 0.05 6.51
C LYS A 182 14.89 0.55 5.28
N ILE A 183 14.17 0.79 4.19
CA ILE A 183 14.74 1.22 2.91
C ILE A 183 14.23 2.62 2.59
N ALA A 184 15.13 3.60 2.55
CA ALA A 184 14.81 4.98 2.23
C ALA A 184 14.92 5.25 0.73
N THR A 185 14.11 6.16 0.19
CA THR A 185 14.39 6.75 -1.11
C THR A 185 15.71 7.54 -1.05
N PRO A 186 16.57 7.44 -2.09
CA PRO A 186 17.87 8.10 -2.10
C PRO A 186 17.80 9.62 -2.33
N SER A 187 16.65 10.12 -2.77
CA SER A 187 16.36 11.55 -2.88
C SER A 187 15.07 11.91 -2.14
N GLU A 188 14.81 13.20 -2.04
CA GLU A 188 13.59 13.74 -1.45
C GLU A 188 12.35 13.12 -2.08
N SER A 189 11.42 12.72 -1.21
CA SER A 189 10.10 12.22 -1.58
C SER A 189 9.11 12.46 -0.45
N GLU A 190 7.90 12.82 -0.82
CA GLU A 190 6.84 13.16 0.10
C GLU A 190 5.86 12.00 0.17
N GLY A 191 5.97 11.19 1.21
CA GLY A 191 4.98 10.20 1.62
C GLY A 191 4.55 9.17 0.57
N MET A 192 4.86 7.92 0.84
CA MET A 192 4.48 6.78 0.02
C MET A 192 3.44 5.96 0.76
N ALA A 193 2.26 5.72 0.17
CA ALA A 193 1.21 4.92 0.82
C ALA A 193 0.97 3.60 0.08
N GLN A 194 0.44 3.64 -1.14
CA GLN A 194 0.08 2.43 -1.85
C GLN A 194 1.28 1.82 -2.56
N ALA A 195 1.47 0.52 -2.37
CA ALA A 195 2.55 -0.25 -2.97
C ALA A 195 2.01 -1.53 -3.61
N ALA A 196 2.70 -2.03 -4.63
CA ALA A 196 2.38 -3.28 -5.30
C ALA A 196 3.65 -4.12 -5.51
N ALA A 197 3.61 -5.37 -5.08
CA ALA A 197 4.69 -6.31 -5.34
C ALA A 197 4.58 -6.90 -6.74
N TYR A 198 5.74 -7.21 -7.33
CA TYR A 198 5.86 -7.91 -8.59
C TYR A 198 6.59 -9.23 -8.40
N VAL A 199 5.99 -10.31 -8.89
CA VAL A 199 6.56 -11.66 -8.96
C VAL A 199 6.85 -11.94 -10.43
N GLN A 200 8.13 -12.11 -10.77
CA GLN A 200 8.57 -12.43 -12.11
C GLN A 200 8.40 -13.93 -12.40
N ASP A 201 8.78 -14.77 -11.44
CA ASP A 201 8.76 -16.23 -11.57
C ASP A 201 7.79 -16.85 -10.55
N PHE A 202 6.64 -17.32 -11.05
CA PHE A 202 5.63 -17.95 -10.21
C PHE A 202 6.02 -19.35 -9.71
N THR A 203 7.12 -19.93 -10.20
CA THR A 203 7.58 -21.25 -9.73
C THR A 203 8.19 -21.19 -8.33
N ASP A 204 8.81 -20.06 -7.95
CA ASP A 204 9.33 -19.84 -6.59
C ASP A 204 8.37 -19.00 -5.73
N GLY A 205 7.46 -18.25 -6.37
CA GLY A 205 6.44 -17.43 -5.74
C GLY A 205 7.01 -16.28 -4.90
N THR A 206 8.25 -15.88 -5.18
CA THR A 206 8.94 -14.80 -4.46
C THR A 206 8.80 -13.47 -5.20
N ALA A 207 8.53 -12.40 -4.46
CA ALA A 207 8.52 -11.06 -5.01
C ALA A 207 9.95 -10.63 -5.38
N ASP A 208 10.10 -10.13 -6.60
CA ASP A 208 11.35 -9.61 -7.15
C ASP A 208 11.45 -8.10 -6.97
N ALA A 209 10.31 -7.40 -6.94
CA ALA A 209 10.27 -5.97 -6.70
C ALA A 209 9.00 -5.53 -5.98
N VAL A 210 9.05 -4.33 -5.42
CA VAL A 210 7.87 -3.55 -5.02
C VAL A 210 7.90 -2.21 -5.72
N TYR A 211 6.76 -1.79 -6.25
CA TYR A 211 6.55 -0.48 -6.86
C TYR A 211 5.66 0.36 -5.97
N ALA A 212 6.00 1.63 -5.82
CA ALA A 212 5.20 2.55 -5.03
C ALA A 212 5.46 3.99 -5.46
N GLY A 213 4.40 4.79 -5.47
CA GLY A 213 4.46 6.20 -5.81
C GLY A 213 4.37 7.11 -4.59
N ASP A 214 4.82 8.35 -4.74
CA ASP A 214 4.78 9.38 -3.70
C ASP A 214 4.01 10.64 -4.14
N LEU A 215 3.81 11.57 -3.19
CA LEU A 215 3.09 12.83 -3.43
C LEU A 215 3.87 13.85 -4.26
N ASN A 216 5.18 13.65 -4.51
CA ASN A 216 5.93 14.43 -5.49
C ASN A 216 5.82 13.86 -6.91
N GLY A 217 4.93 12.90 -7.14
CA GLY A 217 4.71 12.29 -8.45
C GLY A 217 5.85 11.40 -8.90
N GLN A 218 6.64 10.87 -7.97
CA GLN A 218 7.72 9.95 -8.29
C GLN A 218 7.23 8.52 -8.18
N MET A 219 7.72 7.63 -9.06
CA MET A 219 7.47 6.19 -9.00
C MET A 219 8.77 5.45 -8.71
N TRP A 220 8.79 4.69 -7.62
CA TRP A 220 9.96 4.00 -7.12
C TRP A 220 9.84 2.49 -7.35
N ARG A 221 10.95 1.86 -7.72
CA ARG A 221 11.12 0.41 -7.69
C ARG A 221 12.11 0.01 -6.60
N PHE A 222 11.66 -0.82 -5.68
CA PHE A 222 12.47 -1.49 -4.66
C PHE A 222 12.81 -2.90 -5.14
N ASP A 223 14.10 -3.23 -5.24
CA ASP A 223 14.57 -4.56 -5.66
C ASP A 223 14.63 -5.51 -4.46
N LEU A 224 13.96 -6.67 -4.58
CA LEU A 224 13.86 -7.69 -3.53
C LEU A 224 14.56 -9.01 -3.90
N THR A 225 15.45 -9.00 -4.90
CA THR A 225 16.05 -10.21 -5.49
C THR A 225 17.21 -10.83 -4.70
N LEU A 226 17.63 -10.24 -3.58
CA LEU A 226 18.71 -10.79 -2.74
C LEU A 226 18.42 -12.24 -2.32
N ALA A 227 19.44 -13.08 -2.47
CA ALA A 227 19.35 -14.51 -2.20
C ALA A 227 19.12 -14.84 -0.71
N LYS A 228 18.54 -16.01 -0.47
CA LYS A 228 18.46 -16.63 0.86
C LYS A 228 19.83 -16.67 1.53
N GLY A 229 19.91 -16.24 2.78
CA GLY A 229 21.15 -16.20 3.56
C GLY A 229 22.07 -15.01 3.27
N SER A 230 21.68 -14.10 2.36
CA SER A 230 22.41 -12.85 2.15
C SER A 230 22.40 -11.98 3.40
N THR A 231 23.58 -11.51 3.82
CA THR A 231 23.76 -10.52 4.89
C THR A 231 23.74 -9.08 4.37
N ALA A 232 23.76 -8.87 3.06
CA ALA A 232 23.70 -7.55 2.45
C ALA A 232 22.31 -6.93 2.61
N ASN A 233 22.25 -5.61 2.75
CA ASN A 233 20.99 -4.86 2.70
C ASN A 233 20.45 -4.83 1.27
N TYR A 234 19.13 -4.87 1.10
CA TYR A 234 18.52 -4.53 -0.19
C TYR A 234 19.03 -3.17 -0.67
N PRO A 235 19.25 -3.01 -1.99
CA PRO A 235 19.83 -1.79 -2.55
C PRO A 235 18.88 -0.60 -2.41
N ALA A 236 19.41 0.60 -2.64
CA ALA A 236 18.58 1.79 -2.75
C ALA A 236 17.58 1.65 -3.91
N PRO A 237 16.33 2.15 -3.76
CA PRO A 237 15.32 2.04 -4.80
C PRO A 237 15.69 2.87 -6.03
N THR A 238 15.25 2.39 -7.19
CA THR A 238 15.39 3.12 -8.46
C THR A 238 14.19 4.03 -8.68
N LEU A 239 14.43 5.31 -8.97
CA LEU A 239 13.40 6.24 -9.40
C LEU A 239 13.03 5.97 -10.87
N ILE A 240 11.98 5.20 -11.13
CA ILE A 240 11.68 4.77 -12.50
C ILE A 240 10.94 5.84 -13.32
N ALA A 241 10.18 6.73 -12.67
CA ALA A 241 9.46 7.78 -13.38
C ALA A 241 9.20 9.01 -12.51
N LYS A 242 9.05 10.16 -13.16
CA LYS A 242 8.50 11.40 -12.60
C LYS A 242 7.28 11.83 -13.41
N PHE A 243 6.15 11.99 -12.74
CA PHE A 243 4.88 12.36 -13.32
C PHE A 243 4.63 13.85 -13.08
N THR A 244 4.56 14.59 -14.19
CA THR A 244 4.26 16.02 -14.18
C THR A 244 3.17 16.33 -15.19
N ASP A 245 2.43 17.41 -14.94
CA ASP A 245 1.50 17.94 -15.92
C ASP A 245 2.23 18.64 -17.08
N GLY A 246 1.49 19.15 -18.07
CA GLY A 246 2.09 19.86 -19.21
C GLY A 246 2.85 21.15 -18.85
N SER A 247 2.76 21.62 -17.60
CA SER A 247 3.46 22.79 -17.05
C SER A 247 4.56 22.39 -16.06
N ASP A 248 4.99 21.13 -16.09
CA ASP A 248 6.03 20.57 -15.23
C ASP A 248 5.71 20.59 -13.73
N ARG A 249 4.42 20.66 -13.37
CA ARG A 249 3.99 20.53 -11.97
C ARG A 249 3.85 19.06 -11.60
N ALA A 250 4.50 18.64 -10.53
CA ALA A 250 4.41 17.28 -9.98
C ALA A 250 2.95 16.86 -9.74
N GLN A 251 2.60 15.67 -10.21
CA GLN A 251 1.27 15.09 -10.05
C GLN A 251 1.32 13.98 -8.99
N PRO A 252 0.67 14.14 -7.83
CA PRO A 252 0.79 13.20 -6.70
C PRO A 252 0.27 11.81 -7.08
N VAL A 253 0.91 10.76 -6.53
CA VAL A 253 0.46 9.37 -6.69
C VAL A 253 -0.11 8.86 -5.37
N THR A 254 -1.42 8.67 -5.31
CA THR A 254 -2.08 8.07 -4.13
C THR A 254 -2.68 6.69 -4.39
N THR A 255 -2.58 6.17 -5.62
CA THR A 255 -3.16 4.87 -6.01
C THR A 255 -2.12 3.77 -6.03
N GLN A 256 -2.56 2.53 -5.78
CA GLN A 256 -1.71 1.37 -5.95
C GLN A 256 -1.28 1.24 -7.42
N PRO A 257 0.03 1.11 -7.71
CA PRO A 257 0.50 0.84 -9.07
C PRO A 257 0.01 -0.52 -9.54
N LEU A 258 -0.37 -0.61 -10.82
CA LEU A 258 -0.73 -1.86 -11.47
C LEU A 258 0.45 -2.31 -12.35
N ILE A 259 0.97 -3.52 -12.11
CA ILE A 259 2.10 -4.05 -12.87
C ILE A 259 1.61 -5.15 -13.80
N GLU A 260 1.80 -4.95 -15.11
CA GLU A 260 1.32 -5.88 -16.12
C GLU A 260 2.36 -6.20 -17.18
N ILE A 261 2.35 -7.43 -17.67
CA ILE A 261 3.17 -7.85 -18.81
C ILE A 261 2.32 -7.78 -20.07
N GLN A 262 2.72 -6.94 -21.01
CA GLN A 262 2.04 -6.88 -22.30
C GLN A 262 2.28 -8.22 -23.05
N PRO A 263 1.22 -8.91 -23.50
CA PRO A 263 1.31 -10.32 -23.88
C PRO A 263 2.14 -10.60 -25.14
N LEU A 264 2.31 -9.62 -26.03
CA LEU A 264 3.02 -9.76 -27.30
C LEU A 264 4.49 -9.36 -27.18
N SER A 265 4.74 -8.11 -26.79
CA SER A 265 6.06 -7.51 -26.62
C SER A 265 6.82 -8.02 -25.39
N LYS A 266 6.11 -8.63 -24.43
CA LYS A 266 6.62 -9.01 -23.11
C LYS A 266 7.22 -7.86 -22.32
N LYS A 267 6.96 -6.61 -22.71
CA LYS A 267 7.33 -5.41 -21.95
C LYS A 267 6.49 -5.34 -20.68
N ARG A 268 7.13 -4.98 -19.57
CA ARG A 268 6.45 -4.77 -18.29
C ARG A 268 6.03 -3.32 -18.16
N PHE A 269 4.74 -3.09 -18.02
CA PHE A 269 4.16 -1.80 -17.75
C PHE A 269 3.90 -1.64 -16.26
N VAL A 270 4.27 -0.49 -15.74
CA VAL A 270 3.83 0.02 -14.45
C VAL A 270 2.82 1.11 -14.75
N LEU A 271 1.55 0.81 -14.50
CA LEU A 271 0.41 1.69 -14.76
C LEU A 271 -0.03 2.35 -13.45
N VAL A 272 -0.38 3.63 -13.53
CA VAL A 272 -0.76 4.40 -12.35
C VAL A 272 -1.58 5.62 -12.75
N GLY A 273 -2.59 5.94 -11.94
CA GLY A 273 -3.32 7.20 -12.03
C GLY A 273 -2.78 8.22 -11.04
N THR A 274 -2.73 9.48 -11.45
CA THR A 274 -2.35 10.58 -10.55
C THR A 274 -3.55 11.32 -9.98
N GLY A 275 -3.33 11.93 -8.83
CA GLY A 275 -4.37 12.57 -8.04
C GLY A 275 -4.16 12.40 -6.55
N ARG A 276 -4.81 13.27 -5.78
CA ARG A 276 -4.99 13.12 -4.34
C ARG A 276 -6.32 13.73 -3.89
N LEU A 277 -6.83 13.24 -2.78
CA LEU A 277 -7.99 13.82 -2.07
C LEU A 277 -7.77 13.55 -0.57
N LEU A 278 -6.76 14.22 0.00
CA LEU A 278 -6.29 13.99 1.36
C LEU A 278 -6.59 15.21 2.27
N ASP A 279 -6.65 16.40 1.66
CA ASP A 279 -6.91 17.68 2.30
C ASP A 279 -8.07 18.43 1.64
N SER A 280 -8.69 19.35 2.38
CA SER A 280 -9.75 20.24 1.88
C SER A 280 -9.32 21.05 0.64
N SER A 281 -8.05 21.45 0.57
CA SER A 281 -7.48 22.16 -0.59
C SER A 281 -7.48 21.32 -1.87
N ASP A 282 -7.54 20.00 -1.77
CA ASP A 282 -7.61 19.12 -2.93
C ASP A 282 -8.98 19.16 -3.60
N ILE A 283 -10.05 19.52 -2.89
CA ILE A 283 -11.44 19.52 -3.41
C ILE A 283 -11.59 20.47 -4.60
N GLN A 284 -10.91 21.63 -4.56
CA GLN A 284 -11.00 22.67 -5.59
C GLN A 284 -9.75 22.74 -6.48
N SER A 285 -8.89 21.70 -6.43
CA SER A 285 -7.67 21.69 -7.24
C SER A 285 -8.00 21.64 -8.73
N SER A 286 -7.46 22.61 -9.48
CA SER A 286 -7.57 22.71 -10.93
C SER A 286 -6.41 22.04 -11.68
N GLN A 287 -5.49 21.39 -10.95
CA GLN A 287 -4.35 20.73 -11.57
C GLN A 287 -4.81 19.59 -12.47
N GLN A 288 -4.40 19.65 -13.75
CA GLN A 288 -4.57 18.55 -14.68
C GLN A 288 -3.82 17.33 -14.14
N GLN A 289 -4.53 16.25 -13.85
CA GLN A 289 -3.94 14.94 -13.57
C GLN A 289 -3.92 14.09 -14.84
N SER A 290 -3.25 12.95 -14.79
CA SER A 290 -3.03 12.06 -15.93
C SER A 290 -3.03 10.60 -15.48
N TYR A 291 -3.31 9.68 -16.40
CA TYR A 291 -3.04 8.27 -16.20
C TYR A 291 -1.81 7.88 -17.02
N TYR A 292 -0.85 7.20 -16.39
CA TYR A 292 0.43 6.83 -16.99
C TYR A 292 0.58 5.33 -17.10
N ALA A 293 1.31 4.89 -18.12
CA ALA A 293 1.84 3.55 -18.20
C ALA A 293 3.30 3.64 -18.64
N VAL A 294 4.23 3.35 -17.74
CA VAL A 294 5.68 3.41 -18.00
C VAL A 294 6.26 2.02 -18.16
N ILE A 295 7.20 1.85 -19.08
CA ILE A 295 7.85 0.56 -19.32
C ILE A 295 9.07 0.43 -18.41
N ASP A 296 9.04 -0.59 -17.55
CA ASP A 296 10.20 -0.99 -16.76
C ASP A 296 10.66 -2.40 -17.13
N GLY A 297 11.31 -2.52 -18.27
CA GLY A 297 11.94 -3.75 -18.73
C GLY A 297 10.97 -4.73 -19.37
N THR A 298 11.20 -6.02 -19.14
CA THR A 298 10.45 -7.13 -19.73
C THR A 298 9.95 -8.09 -18.66
N ALA A 299 9.25 -9.13 -19.07
CA ALA A 299 8.85 -10.25 -18.22
C ALA A 299 10.03 -11.02 -17.60
N SER A 300 11.27 -10.78 -18.03
CA SER A 300 12.45 -11.53 -17.58
C SER A 300 13.53 -10.68 -16.92
N ALA A 301 13.46 -9.36 -17.08
CA ALA A 301 14.48 -8.46 -16.57
C ALA A 301 13.93 -7.05 -16.33
N PHE A 302 14.45 -6.43 -15.27
CA PHE A 302 14.24 -5.01 -14.99
C PHE A 302 14.93 -4.15 -16.06
N SER A 303 14.41 -2.95 -16.31
CA SER A 303 15.07 -2.02 -17.23
C SER A 303 16.44 -1.60 -16.69
N SER A 304 17.44 -1.62 -17.57
CA SER A 304 18.76 -1.00 -17.37
C SER A 304 18.90 0.34 -18.11
N GLY A 305 17.79 0.87 -18.63
CA GLY A 305 17.78 2.15 -19.36
C GLY A 305 17.97 3.38 -18.45
N THR A 306 18.02 4.55 -19.09
CA THR A 306 18.20 5.84 -18.39
C THR A 306 16.96 6.20 -17.58
N PHE A 307 17.10 6.43 -16.28
CA PHE A 307 16.00 6.87 -15.42
C PHE A 307 16.26 8.27 -14.85
N PRO A 308 15.20 9.04 -14.48
CA PRO A 308 13.77 8.70 -14.55
C PRO A 308 13.16 8.79 -15.96
N ILE A 309 12.06 8.07 -16.20
CA ILE A 309 11.14 8.34 -17.32
C ILE A 309 10.35 9.62 -17.01
N VAL A 310 10.34 10.57 -17.94
CA VAL A 310 9.58 11.82 -17.81
C VAL A 310 8.51 11.92 -18.89
N ARG A 311 7.60 12.89 -18.76
CA ARG A 311 6.48 13.09 -19.70
C ARG A 311 6.88 13.12 -21.18
N ASN A 312 8.02 13.74 -21.51
CA ASN A 312 8.53 13.83 -22.88
C ASN A 312 9.04 12.51 -23.47
N ASP A 313 9.28 11.50 -22.63
CA ASP A 313 9.62 10.14 -23.06
C ASP A 313 8.39 9.31 -23.47
N LEU A 314 7.19 9.80 -23.18
CA LEU A 314 5.93 9.07 -23.26
C LEU A 314 5.08 9.54 -24.43
N GLN A 315 4.37 8.60 -25.06
CA GLN A 315 3.39 8.91 -26.10
C GLN A 315 2.09 9.42 -25.46
N ALA A 316 1.63 10.61 -25.88
CA ALA A 316 0.30 11.10 -25.52
C ALA A 316 -0.78 10.27 -26.23
N VAL A 317 -1.74 9.77 -25.47
CA VAL A 317 -2.90 9.02 -25.96
C VAL A 317 -4.16 9.85 -25.72
N THR A 318 -4.78 10.31 -26.80
CA THR A 318 -5.99 11.14 -26.77
C THR A 318 -7.25 10.37 -27.16
N ASN A 319 -7.11 9.23 -27.83
CA ASN A 319 -8.21 8.34 -28.14
C ASN A 319 -8.07 7.01 -27.39
N LEU A 320 -8.88 6.83 -26.34
CA LEU A 320 -8.89 5.63 -25.51
C LEU A 320 -9.72 4.47 -26.11
N THR A 321 -10.35 4.68 -27.27
CA THR A 321 -11.14 3.64 -27.96
C THR A 321 -10.32 2.87 -29.00
N GLU A 322 -9.09 3.30 -29.27
CA GLU A 322 -8.18 2.65 -30.20
C GLU A 322 -7.06 1.90 -29.45
N GLY A 323 -6.49 0.90 -30.12
CA GLY A 323 -5.33 0.18 -29.59
C GLY A 323 -4.11 1.09 -29.49
N ILE A 324 -3.42 1.06 -28.34
CA ILE A 324 -2.21 1.86 -28.13
C ILE A 324 -1.01 1.16 -28.79
N ALA A 325 -0.54 1.72 -29.90
CA ALA A 325 0.69 1.29 -30.57
C ALA A 325 1.86 2.19 -30.17
N LEU A 326 2.82 1.64 -29.45
CA LEU A 326 4.07 2.32 -29.11
C LEU A 326 5.16 2.00 -30.13
N SER A 327 6.07 2.95 -30.36
CA SER A 327 7.30 2.68 -31.12
C SER A 327 8.17 1.63 -30.42
N ALA A 328 9.08 1.00 -31.15
CA ALA A 328 10.00 -0.01 -30.58
C ALA A 328 10.80 0.54 -29.39
N THR A 329 11.23 1.80 -29.49
CA THR A 329 11.95 2.56 -28.46
C THR A 329 11.04 3.31 -27.49
N GLY A 330 9.72 3.25 -27.69
CA GLY A 330 8.74 3.91 -26.85
C GLY A 330 8.82 3.42 -25.40
N ARG A 331 8.79 4.38 -24.47
CA ARG A 331 9.02 4.14 -23.03
C ARG A 331 7.73 4.10 -22.22
N GLY A 332 6.60 4.24 -22.89
CA GLY A 332 5.27 4.18 -22.31
C GLY A 332 4.31 5.16 -22.97
N TRP A 333 3.19 5.41 -22.29
CA TRP A 333 2.19 6.37 -22.72
C TRP A 333 1.55 7.08 -21.52
N TYR A 334 0.84 8.16 -21.80
CA TYR A 334 -0.04 8.82 -20.84
C TYR A 334 -1.32 9.32 -21.50
N THR A 335 -2.36 9.53 -20.71
CA THR A 335 -3.57 10.26 -21.12
C THR A 335 -3.90 11.30 -20.06
N ASP A 336 -4.17 12.54 -20.45
CA ASP A 336 -4.54 13.61 -19.53
C ASP A 336 -6.01 13.49 -19.15
N LEU A 337 -6.31 13.70 -17.88
CA LEU A 337 -7.65 13.49 -17.33
C LEU A 337 -8.63 14.64 -17.54
N GLY A 338 -8.43 15.66 -18.37
CA GLY A 338 -9.38 16.79 -18.46
C GLY A 338 -9.63 17.58 -17.15
N VAL A 339 -10.28 18.72 -17.30
CA VAL A 339 -10.63 19.66 -16.22
C VAL A 339 -12.04 20.16 -16.52
N THR A 340 -12.95 20.09 -15.55
CA THR A 340 -14.33 20.56 -15.71
C THR A 340 -14.66 21.51 -14.56
N SER A 341 -15.26 22.66 -14.88
CA SER A 341 -15.63 23.68 -13.88
C SER A 341 -14.47 24.08 -12.94
N ASN A 342 -13.26 24.23 -13.50
CA ASN A 342 -12.01 24.51 -12.76
C ASN A 342 -11.57 23.44 -11.75
N VAL A 343 -12.13 22.22 -11.82
CA VAL A 343 -11.70 21.08 -11.01
C VAL A 343 -11.08 20.03 -11.92
N GLY A 344 -9.86 19.62 -11.60
CA GLY A 344 -9.17 18.52 -12.27
C GLY A 344 -9.79 17.17 -11.90
N TRP A 345 -10.07 16.36 -12.91
CA TRP A 345 -10.38 14.95 -12.68
C TRP A 345 -9.12 14.24 -12.19
N ARG A 346 -9.29 13.23 -11.35
CA ARG A 346 -8.20 12.52 -10.68
C ARG A 346 -8.50 11.04 -10.56
N VAL A 347 -7.47 10.22 -10.40
CA VAL A 347 -7.64 8.79 -10.10
C VAL A 347 -7.15 8.57 -8.67
N ILE A 348 -8.04 8.14 -7.78
CA ILE A 348 -7.73 7.86 -6.36
C ILE A 348 -8.01 6.42 -5.95
N ASN A 349 -8.52 5.61 -6.88
CA ASN A 349 -8.74 4.18 -6.71
C ASN A 349 -7.77 3.40 -7.59
N ALA A 350 -7.39 2.19 -7.14
CA ALA A 350 -6.55 1.31 -7.94
C ALA A 350 -7.23 0.93 -9.27
N SER A 351 -6.44 0.94 -10.35
CA SER A 351 -6.86 0.43 -11.65
C SER A 351 -6.84 -1.10 -11.68
N THR A 352 -7.56 -1.68 -12.64
CA THR A 352 -7.54 -3.12 -12.93
C THR A 352 -7.25 -3.37 -14.40
N SER A 353 -6.83 -4.59 -14.73
CA SER A 353 -6.46 -5.02 -16.08
C SER A 353 -7.17 -6.33 -16.42
N ASN A 354 -7.55 -6.47 -17.69
CA ASN A 354 -7.93 -7.76 -18.24
C ASN A 354 -7.66 -7.78 -19.74
N SER A 355 -7.02 -8.84 -20.22
CA SER A 355 -6.86 -9.12 -21.66
C SER A 355 -6.31 -7.95 -22.49
N GLY A 356 -5.31 -7.24 -21.95
CA GLY A 356 -4.67 -6.10 -22.62
C GLY A 356 -5.43 -4.77 -22.53
N VAL A 357 -6.56 -4.74 -21.81
CA VAL A 357 -7.30 -3.53 -21.46
C VAL A 357 -7.00 -3.16 -20.01
N VAL A 358 -6.76 -1.88 -19.76
CA VAL A 358 -6.71 -1.31 -18.40
C VAL A 358 -7.98 -0.50 -18.17
N ALA A 359 -8.62 -0.72 -17.02
CA ALA A 359 -9.79 0.02 -16.58
C ALA A 359 -9.44 0.79 -15.30
N PHE A 360 -9.81 2.07 -15.28
CA PHE A 360 -9.65 2.94 -14.13
C PHE A 360 -10.87 3.86 -14.03
N SER A 361 -11.13 4.37 -12.83
CA SER A 361 -12.21 5.34 -12.58
C SER A 361 -11.61 6.69 -12.25
N THR A 362 -12.20 7.73 -12.83
CA THR A 362 -11.85 9.12 -12.51
C THR A 362 -12.89 9.68 -11.56
N LEU A 363 -12.44 10.51 -10.62
CA LEU A 363 -13.25 11.27 -9.71
C LEU A 363 -13.13 12.75 -10.04
N GLN A 364 -14.27 13.44 -10.02
CA GLN A 364 -14.32 14.90 -9.96
C GLN A 364 -15.10 15.28 -8.70
N THR A 365 -14.53 16.15 -7.89
CA THR A 365 -15.22 16.72 -6.73
C THR A 365 -16.12 17.86 -7.19
N THR A 366 -17.42 17.78 -6.87
CA THR A 366 -18.32 18.93 -6.89
C THR A 366 -18.22 19.56 -5.51
N GLY A 367 -18.02 20.88 -5.42
CA GLY A 367 -17.63 21.61 -4.20
C GLY A 367 -18.53 21.52 -2.95
N ASP A 368 -19.46 20.58 -2.89
CA ASP A 368 -20.33 20.25 -1.75
C ASP A 368 -19.84 18.98 -1.03
N ALA A 369 -18.57 18.95 -0.62
CA ALA A 369 -17.99 17.85 0.16
C ALA A 369 -17.94 18.18 1.65
#